data_AF-A0A6U9JR72-F1
#
_entry.id   AF-A0A6U9JR72-F1
#
_cell.length_a   1.000
_cell.length_b   1.000
_cell.length_c   1.000
_cell.angle_alpha   90.00
_cell.angle_beta   90.00
_cell.angle_gamma   90.00
#
_symmetry.space_group_name_H-M   'P 1'
#
loop_
_entity.id
_entity.type
_entity.pdbx_description
1 polymer ?
#
loop_
_entity_poly.entity_id
_entity_poly.type
_entity_poly.pdbx_seq_one_letter_code
_entity_poly.pdbx_strand_id
1 'polypeptide(L)'
;MVRVVLCAVGAALGSLYAIKKCPGETCSKPAFPFLDWDHDKGACTCRAHPCHRDERDGTVVTHSCTDSELPHLSFFYNEQGDLQCDCTKFEQFASEHISKDLCPGHRCTDAAFPLLDWDEEKGECICRTHPCHNDDGVRHSCESEDKPHLRYRYDDSDKLVCECVKGYKPGHDEF
;
A
#
# COMPACT_ATOMS: atom_id res chain seq x y z
N MET A 1 40.15 -6.22 3.58
CA MET A 1 39.01 -6.45 4.50
C MET A 1 37.75 -6.06 3.74
N VAL A 2 36.96 -7.04 3.31
CA VAL A 2 35.71 -6.78 2.57
C VAL A 2 34.65 -6.40 3.59
N ARG A 3 34.16 -5.15 3.54
CA ARG A 3 32.97 -4.74 4.28
C ARG A 3 31.76 -5.27 3.53
N VAL A 4 31.17 -6.35 4.03
CA VAL A 4 29.83 -6.78 3.63
C VAL A 4 28.85 -5.75 4.21
N VAL A 5 28.29 -4.90 3.37
CA VAL A 5 27.17 -4.04 3.74
C VAL A 5 25.92 -4.92 3.66
N LEU A 6 25.38 -5.33 4.81
CA LEU A 6 24.02 -5.86 4.86
C LEU A 6 23.08 -4.69 4.57
N CYS A 7 22.63 -4.56 3.32
CA CYS A 7 21.40 -3.81 3.06
C CYS A 7 20.26 -4.60 3.71
N ALA A 8 19.76 -4.09 4.83
CA ALA A 8 18.48 -4.53 5.36
C ALA A 8 17.44 -4.23 4.29
N VAL A 9 17.05 -5.25 3.53
CA VAL A 9 16.07 -5.10 2.48
C VAL A 9 14.73 -4.92 3.17
N GLY A 10 14.30 -3.65 3.28
CA GLY A 10 12.91 -3.37 3.60
C GLY A 10 12.05 -3.87 2.43
N ALA A 11 10.75 -3.94 2.64
CA ALA A 11 9.82 -3.97 1.53
C ALA A 11 8.80 -2.84 1.71
N ALA A 12 7.90 -2.67 0.76
CA ALA A 12 7.00 -1.54 0.66
C ALA A 12 5.63 -2.03 0.19
N LEU A 13 4.54 -1.53 0.79
CA LEU A 13 3.19 -1.76 0.27
C LEU A 13 2.93 -0.67 -0.77
N GLY A 14 2.48 -1.01 -1.98
CA GLY A 14 2.26 0.00 -3.01
C GLY A 14 1.60 -0.55 -4.27
N SER A 15 1.21 0.37 -5.14
CA SER A 15 0.80 0.07 -6.51
C SER A 15 2.02 -0.23 -7.39
N LEU A 16 1.82 -0.91 -8.52
CA LEU A 16 2.92 -1.19 -9.44
C LEU A 16 3.46 0.11 -10.05
N TYR A 17 2.60 1.09 -10.32
CA TYR A 17 3.02 2.43 -10.72
C TYR A 17 4.00 3.05 -9.72
N ALA A 18 3.65 3.08 -8.43
CA ALA A 18 4.50 3.69 -7.40
C ALA A 18 5.83 2.93 -7.28
N ILE A 19 5.80 1.60 -7.30
CA ILE A 19 7.00 0.77 -7.22
C ILE A 19 7.93 1.00 -8.43
N LYS A 20 7.38 1.14 -9.64
CA LYS A 20 8.18 1.45 -10.84
C LYS A 20 8.85 2.83 -10.79
N LYS A 21 8.18 3.83 -10.19
CA LYS A 21 8.78 5.16 -9.96
C LYS A 21 9.82 5.15 -8.84
N CYS A 22 9.78 4.13 -7.98
CA CYS A 22 10.57 4.02 -6.76
C CYS A 22 11.44 2.77 -6.70
N PRO A 23 12.36 2.58 -7.68
CA PRO A 23 13.20 1.39 -7.74
C PRO A 23 14.10 1.29 -6.51
N GLY A 24 14.07 0.14 -5.84
CA GLY A 24 14.90 -0.15 -4.66
C GLY A 24 14.44 0.53 -3.35
N GLU A 25 13.45 1.43 -3.40
CA GLU A 25 12.95 2.13 -2.22
C GLU A 25 11.99 1.27 -1.40
N THR A 26 12.04 1.42 -0.08
CA THR A 26 11.29 0.55 0.84
C THR A 26 10.80 1.30 2.06
N CYS A 27 9.68 0.84 2.63
CA CYS A 27 9.06 1.44 3.79
C CYS A 27 9.06 0.46 4.97
N SER A 28 10.02 0.67 5.88
CA SER A 28 10.28 -0.22 7.01
C SER A 28 9.61 0.22 8.31
N LYS A 29 9.18 1.49 8.41
CA LYS A 29 8.54 2.03 9.60
C LYS A 29 7.07 1.58 9.65
N PRO A 30 6.61 0.91 10.73
CA PRO A 30 5.22 0.48 10.84
C PRO A 30 4.18 1.61 10.74
N ALA A 31 4.54 2.82 11.18
CA ALA A 31 3.69 4.00 11.08
C ALA A 31 3.57 4.55 9.65
N PHE A 32 4.50 4.19 8.75
CA PHE A 32 4.55 4.65 7.37
C PHE A 32 4.83 3.49 6.41
N PRO A 33 3.92 2.50 6.31
CA PRO A 33 4.21 1.25 5.61
C PRO A 33 4.01 1.32 4.08
N PHE A 34 3.35 2.38 3.59
CA PHE A 34 3.00 2.53 2.18
C PHE A 34 4.08 3.32 1.44
N LEU A 35 4.65 2.72 0.40
CA LEU A 35 5.50 3.43 -0.55
C LEU A 35 4.61 4.10 -1.58
N ASP A 36 4.87 5.38 -1.79
CA ASP A 36 4.11 6.20 -2.73
C ASP A 36 5.03 7.13 -3.51
N TRP A 37 4.53 7.65 -4.63
CA TRP A 37 5.21 8.64 -5.45
C TRP A 37 4.65 10.04 -5.17
N ASP A 38 5.50 10.95 -4.71
CA ASP A 38 5.17 12.36 -4.57
C ASP A 38 5.49 13.06 -5.91
N HIS A 39 4.45 13.28 -6.72
CA HIS A 39 4.58 13.88 -8.05
C HIS A 39 5.17 15.30 -8.00
N ASP A 40 4.80 16.11 -7.02
CA ASP A 40 5.27 17.50 -6.90
C ASP A 40 6.75 17.56 -6.53
N LYS A 41 7.21 16.65 -5.68
CA LYS A 41 8.64 16.55 -5.33
C LYS A 41 9.46 15.72 -6.32
N GLY A 42 8.80 14.95 -7.18
CA GLY A 42 9.46 13.96 -8.03
C GLY A 42 10.26 12.95 -7.20
N ALA A 43 9.70 12.48 -6.08
CA ALA A 43 10.41 11.64 -5.13
C ALA A 43 9.52 10.58 -4.47
N CYS A 44 10.15 9.50 -4.02
CA CYS A 44 9.49 8.43 -3.29
C CYS A 44 9.26 8.83 -1.83
N THR A 45 8.10 8.48 -1.29
CA THR A 45 7.76 8.79 0.09
C THR A 45 7.10 7.60 0.78
N CYS A 46 7.40 7.42 2.05
CA CYS A 46 6.68 6.49 2.91
C CYS A 46 5.53 7.21 3.59
N ARG A 47 4.31 6.70 3.44
CA ARG A 47 3.08 7.30 3.95
C ARG A 47 2.42 6.42 5.00
N ALA A 48 1.76 7.07 5.95
CA ALA A 48 0.84 6.42 6.86
C ALA A 48 -0.46 6.08 6.12
N HIS A 49 -1.27 5.18 6.67
CA HIS A 49 -2.62 4.96 6.15
C HIS A 49 -3.42 6.28 6.26
N PRO A 50 -4.04 6.79 5.17
CA PRO A 50 -4.75 8.07 5.21
C PRO A 50 -5.85 8.12 6.29
N CYS A 51 -6.57 7.01 6.47
CA CYS A 51 -7.61 6.88 7.50
C CYS A 51 -7.11 6.81 8.96
N HIS A 52 -5.80 6.76 9.21
CA HIS A 52 -5.29 6.83 10.58
C HIS A 52 -5.19 8.28 11.11
N ARG A 53 -5.22 9.28 10.21
CA ARG A 53 -5.16 10.71 10.53
C ARG A 53 -6.14 11.49 9.66
N ASP A 54 -7.42 11.12 9.74
CA ASP A 54 -8.48 11.85 9.08
C ASP A 54 -8.85 13.08 9.94
N GLU A 55 -8.67 14.30 9.43
CA GLU A 55 -8.99 15.53 10.16
C GLU A 55 -10.41 15.99 9.82
N ARG A 56 -11.30 15.98 10.82
CA ARG A 56 -12.68 16.46 10.69
C ARG A 56 -12.95 17.54 11.72
N ASP A 57 -13.34 18.73 11.25
CA ASP A 57 -13.67 19.88 12.10
C ASP A 57 -12.55 20.22 13.12
N GLY A 58 -11.28 20.11 12.70
CA GLY A 58 -10.11 20.35 13.54
C GLY A 58 -9.80 19.25 14.56
N THR A 59 -10.46 18.09 14.46
CA THR A 59 -10.21 16.90 15.28
C THR A 59 -9.61 15.80 14.44
N VAL A 60 -8.50 15.21 14.89
CA VAL A 60 -7.91 14.03 14.26
C VAL A 60 -8.68 12.78 14.70
N VAL A 61 -9.27 12.10 13.72
CA VAL A 61 -9.96 10.82 13.88
C VAL A 61 -9.07 9.70 13.34
N THR A 62 -8.91 8.67 14.16
CA THR A 62 -8.26 7.43 13.77
C THR A 62 -9.30 6.36 13.55
N HIS A 63 -9.44 5.91 12.30
CA HIS A 63 -10.38 4.85 11.93
C HIS A 63 -9.80 3.47 12.21
N SER A 64 -10.66 2.53 12.60
CA SER A 64 -10.31 1.12 12.82
C SER A 64 -11.51 0.23 12.52
N CYS A 65 -11.27 -0.99 12.03
CA CYS A 65 -12.31 -1.97 11.76
C CYS A 65 -12.42 -2.97 12.91
N THR A 66 -13.59 -3.02 13.54
CA THR A 66 -13.88 -3.95 14.66
C THR A 66 -14.78 -5.12 14.26
N ASP A 67 -15.38 -5.06 13.07
CA ASP A 67 -16.21 -6.12 12.52
C ASP A 67 -15.31 -7.25 11.99
N SER A 68 -15.50 -8.46 12.49
CA SER A 68 -14.75 -9.64 12.05
C SER A 68 -15.04 -10.04 10.60
N GLU A 69 -16.20 -9.69 10.06
CA GLU A 69 -16.55 -9.94 8.65
C GLU A 69 -15.93 -8.89 7.70
N LEU A 70 -15.55 -7.73 8.22
CA LEU A 70 -14.96 -6.62 7.47
C LEU A 70 -13.69 -6.10 8.18
N PRO A 71 -12.65 -6.94 8.39
CA PRO A 71 -11.56 -6.59 9.29
C PRO A 71 -10.53 -5.64 8.66
N HIS A 72 -10.60 -5.36 7.37
CA HIS A 72 -9.58 -4.60 6.65
C HIS A 72 -9.99 -3.15 6.45
N LEU A 73 -9.21 -2.23 7.04
CA LEU A 73 -9.35 -0.81 6.76
C LEU A 73 -8.89 -0.52 5.34
N SER A 74 -9.71 0.20 4.59
CA SER A 74 -9.45 0.62 3.22
C SER A 74 -9.69 2.12 3.10
N PHE A 75 -9.10 2.73 2.07
CA PHE A 75 -9.33 4.12 1.75
C PHE A 75 -9.48 4.32 0.25
N PHE A 76 -10.21 5.37 -0.12
CA PHE A 76 -10.20 5.92 -1.47
C PHE A 76 -10.55 7.41 -1.40
N TYR A 77 -10.32 8.16 -2.46
CA TYR A 77 -10.81 9.53 -2.60
C TYR A 77 -11.99 9.54 -3.55
N ASN A 78 -13.08 10.24 -3.19
CA ASN A 78 -14.22 10.40 -4.10
C ASN A 78 -13.87 11.38 -5.26
N GLU A 79 -14.80 11.58 -6.19
CA GLU A 79 -14.61 12.51 -7.32
C GLU A 79 -14.39 13.97 -6.89
N GLN A 80 -14.81 14.34 -5.68
CA GLN A 80 -14.62 15.66 -5.10
C GLN A 80 -13.27 15.81 -4.41
N GLY A 81 -12.49 14.72 -4.29
CA GLY A 81 -11.21 14.70 -3.61
C GLY A 81 -11.30 14.51 -2.09
N ASP A 82 -12.47 14.12 -1.57
CA ASP A 82 -12.64 13.83 -0.14
C ASP A 82 -12.17 12.41 0.17
N LEU A 83 -11.40 12.27 1.25
CA LEU A 83 -10.99 10.98 1.78
C LEU A 83 -12.22 10.20 2.29
N GLN A 84 -12.37 8.99 1.79
CA GLN A 84 -13.36 8.01 2.22
C GLN A 84 -12.63 6.83 2.88
N CYS A 85 -13.14 6.41 4.03
CA CYS A 85 -12.57 5.35 4.85
C CYS A 85 -13.63 4.29 5.11
N ASP A 86 -13.39 3.06 4.64
CA ASP A 86 -14.34 1.95 4.73
C ASP A 86 -13.67 0.70 5.29
N CYS A 87 -14.47 -0.18 5.89
CA CYS A 87 -14.07 -1.51 6.31
C CYS A 87 -14.47 -2.55 5.25
N THR A 88 -13.56 -3.45 4.90
CA THR A 88 -13.70 -4.38 3.77
C THR A 88 -13.34 -5.81 4.16
N LYS A 89 -13.83 -6.78 3.36
CA LYS A 89 -13.62 -8.22 3.57
C LYS A 89 -12.20 -8.69 3.26
N PHE A 90 -11.46 -7.93 2.46
CA PHE A 90 -10.13 -8.28 1.98
C PHE A 90 -9.27 -7.03 2.00
N GLU A 91 -7.97 -7.21 2.19
CA GLU A 91 -7.03 -6.10 2.19
C GLU A 91 -6.98 -5.43 0.82
N GLN A 92 -7.18 -4.11 0.81
CA GLN A 92 -7.00 -3.27 -0.37
C GLN A 92 -5.72 -2.47 -0.21
N PHE A 93 -4.96 -2.36 -1.30
CA PHE A 93 -3.80 -1.49 -1.33
C PHE A 93 -3.98 -0.47 -2.43
N ALA A 94 -3.75 0.78 -2.07
CA ALA A 94 -3.76 1.91 -2.98
C ALA A 94 -2.58 2.83 -2.63
N SER A 95 -2.03 3.45 -3.66
CA SER A 95 -1.19 4.65 -3.50
C SER A 95 -2.11 5.84 -3.24
N GLU A 96 -1.74 6.75 -2.33
CA GLU A 96 -2.50 7.97 -2.07
C GLU A 96 -2.49 8.84 -3.33
N HIS A 97 -1.33 9.00 -3.96
CA HIS A 97 -1.20 9.74 -5.22
C HIS A 97 -2.11 9.18 -6.31
N ILE A 98 -2.15 7.85 -6.49
CA ILE A 98 -3.05 7.24 -7.47
C ILE A 98 -4.50 7.48 -7.08
N SER A 99 -4.90 7.13 -5.86
CA SER A 99 -6.32 7.23 -5.48
C SER A 99 -6.84 8.66 -5.48
N LYS A 100 -6.01 9.64 -5.12
CA LYS A 100 -6.37 11.05 -5.01
C LYS A 100 -6.23 11.82 -6.31
N ASP A 101 -5.09 11.68 -6.98
CA ASP A 101 -4.70 12.59 -8.06
C ASP A 101 -4.98 11.99 -9.45
N LEU A 102 -4.83 10.68 -9.60
CA LEU A 102 -4.99 10.00 -10.90
C LEU A 102 -6.35 9.29 -11.05
N CYS A 103 -6.85 8.76 -9.94
CA CYS A 103 -8.02 7.87 -9.88
C CYS A 103 -9.09 8.29 -8.87
N PRO A 104 -9.45 9.58 -8.78
CA PRO A 104 -10.54 9.99 -7.90
C PRO A 104 -11.85 9.29 -8.29
N GLY A 105 -12.61 8.86 -7.29
CA GLY A 105 -13.87 8.12 -7.44
C GLY A 105 -13.70 6.63 -7.73
N HIS A 106 -12.49 6.13 -7.98
CA HIS A 106 -12.26 4.72 -8.33
C HIS A 106 -11.83 3.91 -7.11
N ARG A 107 -12.32 2.67 -7.03
CA ARG A 107 -11.89 1.67 -6.04
C ARG A 107 -12.07 0.26 -6.56
N CYS A 108 -11.28 -0.67 -6.03
CA CYS A 108 -11.37 -2.07 -6.39
C CYS A 108 -12.26 -2.84 -5.42
N THR A 109 -13.35 -3.43 -5.92
CA THR A 109 -14.33 -4.14 -5.08
C THR A 109 -14.24 -5.66 -5.19
N ASP A 110 -13.35 -6.17 -6.05
CA ASP A 110 -13.12 -7.59 -6.26
C ASP A 110 -11.86 -8.05 -5.53
N ALA A 111 -11.99 -9.08 -4.69
CA ALA A 111 -10.89 -9.66 -3.94
C ALA A 111 -9.81 -10.30 -4.83
N ALA A 112 -10.14 -10.67 -6.08
CA ALA A 112 -9.16 -11.15 -7.05
C ALA A 112 -8.25 -10.03 -7.59
N PHE A 113 -8.74 -8.79 -7.53
CA PHE A 113 -8.07 -7.60 -8.08
C PHE A 113 -8.04 -6.44 -7.05
N PRO A 114 -7.44 -6.62 -5.86
CA PRO A 114 -7.60 -5.68 -4.76
C PRO A 114 -6.71 -4.42 -4.86
N LEU A 115 -5.87 -4.32 -5.89
CA LEU A 115 -4.89 -3.26 -6.05
C LEU A 115 -5.37 -2.20 -7.02
N LEU A 116 -5.67 -0.98 -6.54
CA LEU A 116 -5.90 0.16 -7.42
C LEU A 116 -4.55 0.67 -7.96
N ASP A 117 -4.47 0.81 -9.27
CA ASP A 117 -3.25 1.18 -9.97
C ASP A 117 -3.54 2.05 -11.21
N TRP A 118 -2.48 2.65 -11.77
CA TRP A 118 -2.56 3.51 -12.94
C TRP A 118 -1.83 2.90 -14.14
N ASP A 119 -2.54 2.74 -15.26
CA ASP A 119 -1.94 2.35 -16.54
C ASP A 119 -1.45 3.61 -17.27
N GLU A 120 -0.14 3.90 -17.20
CA GLU A 120 0.45 5.09 -17.84
C GLU A 120 0.30 5.08 -19.36
N GLU A 121 0.31 3.91 -20.00
CA GLU A 121 0.24 3.82 -21.46
C GLU A 121 -1.15 4.17 -21.97
N LYS A 122 -2.18 3.77 -21.24
CA LYS A 122 -3.59 4.03 -21.59
C LYS A 122 -4.16 5.27 -20.95
N GLY A 123 -3.53 5.76 -19.89
CA GLY A 123 -4.06 6.86 -19.07
C GLY A 123 -5.36 6.49 -18.37
N GLU A 124 -5.44 5.29 -17.78
CA GLU A 124 -6.66 4.80 -17.11
C GLU A 124 -6.38 4.13 -15.76
N CYS A 125 -7.38 4.18 -14.88
CA CYS A 125 -7.38 3.49 -13.60
C CYS A 125 -7.75 2.02 -13.78
N ILE A 126 -6.99 1.14 -13.16
CA ILE A 126 -7.20 -0.31 -13.26
C ILE A 126 -7.09 -0.99 -11.90
N CYS A 127 -7.77 -2.12 -11.78
CA CYS A 127 -7.64 -3.02 -10.65
C CYS A 127 -6.76 -4.20 -11.03
N ARG A 128 -5.66 -4.41 -10.29
CA ARG A 128 -4.70 -5.50 -10.54
C ARG A 128 -4.80 -6.58 -9.49
N THR A 129 -4.44 -7.80 -9.90
CA THR A 129 -4.16 -8.87 -8.95
C THR A 129 -2.86 -8.60 -8.20
N HIS A 130 -2.75 -9.08 -6.97
CA HIS A 130 -1.53 -8.96 -6.20
C HIS A 130 -0.40 -9.75 -6.90
N PRO A 131 0.77 -9.15 -7.21
CA PRO A 131 1.83 -9.85 -7.97
C PRO A 131 2.27 -11.17 -7.33
N CYS A 132 2.33 -11.21 -6.00
CA CYS A 132 2.65 -12.44 -5.27
C CYS A 132 1.56 -13.54 -5.29
N HIS A 133 0.37 -13.29 -5.84
CA HIS A 133 -0.63 -14.35 -6.03
C HIS A 133 -0.28 -15.30 -7.19
N ASN A 134 0.62 -14.88 -8.08
CA ASN A 134 1.14 -15.72 -9.16
C ASN A 134 2.54 -15.26 -9.58
N ASP A 135 3.54 -15.77 -8.88
CA ASP A 135 4.97 -15.59 -9.15
C ASP A 135 5.50 -16.84 -9.88
N ASP A 136 5.53 -16.80 -11.21
CA ASP A 136 5.90 -17.95 -12.07
C ASP A 136 5.16 -19.26 -11.75
N GLY A 137 3.85 -19.16 -11.47
CA GLY A 137 3.00 -20.29 -11.09
C GLY A 137 3.02 -20.61 -9.59
N VAL A 138 3.84 -19.91 -8.81
CA VAL A 138 3.88 -20.03 -7.35
C VAL A 138 2.97 -18.97 -6.73
N ARG A 139 2.01 -19.42 -5.91
CA ARG A 139 1.16 -18.53 -5.12
C ARG A 139 1.78 -18.35 -3.74
N HIS A 140 1.99 -17.12 -3.32
CA HIS A 140 2.46 -16.79 -1.97
C HIS A 140 1.28 -16.40 -1.06
N SER A 141 1.39 -16.70 0.23
CA SER A 141 0.43 -16.34 1.27
C SER A 141 1.11 -16.19 2.62
N CYS A 142 0.48 -15.43 3.53
CA CYS A 142 0.95 -15.23 4.89
C CYS A 142 0.02 -15.93 5.88
N GLU A 143 0.55 -16.92 6.58
CA GLU A 143 -0.21 -17.73 7.57
C GLU A 143 0.11 -17.32 9.02
N SER A 144 1.15 -16.51 9.22
CA SER A 144 1.60 -16.09 10.55
C SER A 144 0.73 -14.95 11.08
N GLU A 145 0.17 -15.13 12.27
CA GLU A 145 -0.56 -14.07 12.98
C GLU A 145 0.29 -12.83 13.26
N ASP A 146 1.61 -13.01 13.48
CA ASP A 146 2.53 -11.89 13.72
C ASP A 146 2.80 -11.07 12.45
N LYS A 147 2.70 -11.69 11.27
CA LYS A 147 2.99 -11.08 9.98
C LYS A 147 1.93 -11.46 8.93
N PRO A 148 0.68 -11.00 9.10
CA PRO A 148 -0.43 -11.51 8.30
C PRO A 148 -0.54 -10.85 6.92
N HIS A 149 0.21 -9.78 6.66
CA HIS A 149 0.07 -9.01 5.42
C HIS A 149 1.12 -9.42 4.39
N LEU A 150 0.66 -9.79 3.21
CA LEU A 150 1.52 -10.09 2.07
C LEU A 150 1.89 -8.79 1.37
N ARG A 151 3.18 -8.61 1.14
CA ARG A 151 3.77 -7.42 0.51
C ARG A 151 4.63 -7.83 -0.65
N TYR A 152 4.77 -6.95 -1.63
CA TYR A 152 5.61 -7.18 -2.79
C TYR A 152 6.50 -5.97 -3.10
N ARG A 153 7.65 -6.23 -3.70
CA ARG A 153 8.53 -5.23 -4.34
C ARG A 153 9.32 -5.90 -5.45
N TYR A 154 10.02 -5.10 -6.24
CA TYR A 154 11.05 -5.59 -7.15
C TYR A 154 12.42 -5.24 -6.58
N ASP A 155 13.38 -6.16 -6.65
CA ASP A 155 14.76 -5.88 -6.29
C ASP A 155 15.52 -5.20 -7.43
N ASP A 156 16.81 -4.88 -7.21
CA ASP A 156 17.66 -4.20 -8.20
C ASP A 156 17.86 -5.00 -9.51
N SER A 157 17.51 -6.30 -9.51
CA SER A 157 17.54 -7.18 -10.69
C SER A 157 16.17 -7.33 -11.35
N ASP A 158 15.20 -6.48 -10.99
CA ASP A 158 13.81 -6.53 -11.44
C ASP A 158 13.11 -7.86 -11.09
N LYS A 159 13.59 -8.53 -10.03
CA LYS A 159 12.96 -9.77 -9.55
C LYS A 159 11.88 -9.44 -8.52
N LEU A 160 10.71 -10.06 -8.70
CA LEU A 160 9.62 -10.00 -7.72
C LEU A 160 10.08 -10.61 -6.38
N VAL A 161 9.90 -9.84 -5.31
CA VAL A 161 10.13 -10.28 -3.93
C VAL A 161 8.84 -10.15 -3.14
N CYS A 162 8.41 -11.28 -2.57
CA CYS A 162 7.20 -11.42 -1.77
C CYS A 162 7.57 -11.65 -0.31
N GLU A 163 7.04 -10.82 0.59
CA GLU A 163 7.39 -10.85 2.01
C GLU A 163 6.15 -10.69 2.89
N CYS A 164 6.08 -11.47 3.96
CA CYS A 164 5.07 -11.31 5.00
C CYS A 164 5.52 -10.26 6.01
N VAL A 165 4.63 -9.32 6.34
CA VAL A 165 4.91 -8.22 7.28
C VAL A 165 3.87 -8.07 8.36
N LYS A 166 4.32 -7.46 9.46
CA LYS A 166 3.43 -7.11 10.58
C LYS A 166 2.35 -6.16 10.10
N GLY A 167 1.16 -6.29 10.67
CA GLY A 167 0.09 -5.34 10.45
C GLY A 167 0.49 -3.93 10.87
N TYR A 168 0.06 -2.96 10.07
CA TYR A 168 0.23 -1.57 10.39
C TYR A 168 -0.80 -1.18 11.45
N LYS A 169 -0.31 -0.72 12.60
CA LYS A 169 -1.15 -0.17 13.67
C LYS A 169 -1.29 1.34 13.46
N PRO A 170 -2.41 1.95 13.86
CA PRO A 170 -2.45 3.39 14.00
C PRO A 170 -1.30 3.85 14.89
N GLY A 171 -0.47 4.76 14.39
CA GLY A 171 0.66 5.27 15.14
C GLY A 171 0.16 6.19 16.26
N HIS A 172 -0.06 5.64 17.45
CA HIS A 172 -0.48 6.41 18.61
C HIS A 172 0.71 7.02 19.40
N ASP A 173 1.94 6.48 19.24
CA ASP A 173 3.01 6.70 20.24
C ASP A 173 4.39 7.14 19.70
N GLU A 174 4.55 7.56 18.44
CA GLU A 174 5.88 7.92 17.89
C GLU A 174 5.98 9.32 17.26
N PHE A 175 5.58 10.36 18.00
CA PHE A 175 5.98 11.75 17.73
C PHE A 175 6.41 12.46 19.01
#